data_AF-A0A9Q0P6T7-F1
#
_entry.id   AF-A0A9Q0P6T7-F1
#
_cell.length_a   1.000
_cell.length_b   1.000
_cell.length_c   1.000
_cell.angle_alpha   90.00
_cell.angle_beta   90.00
_cell.angle_gamma   90.00
#
_symmetry.space_group_name_H-M   'P 1'
#
loop_
_entity.id
_entity.type
_entity.pdbx_description
1 polymer ?
#
loop_
_entity_poly.entity_id
_entity_poly.type
_entity_poly.pdbx_seq_one_letter_code
_entity_poly.pdbx_strand_id
1 'polypeptide(L)'
;MLIRLAGGEVQAYDMRETAPMQASENMYDGNATLQASGSLSIAVPGELAGLYKAWKQHGRLPWERLVRPAEKLARRGFKISRYLRMQMEKTQSGILADEGLRNVFTSNGELLQPGDICYNKKLADTLRTVSKGVEAFYNGPIGFNLVRDIHKLGGMLTIEDLRRYKVRVREPIITNILGYKIIGMPPPSSGGASMILVSAPLCLFIF
;
A
#
# COMPACT_ATOMS: atom_id res chain seq x y z
N MET A 1 8.33 5.08 3.91
CA MET A 1 8.02 6.46 4.33
C MET A 1 9.24 7.06 5.02
N LEU A 2 9.65 8.26 4.64
CA LEU A 2 10.70 9.01 5.32
C LEU A 2 10.08 10.04 6.25
N ILE A 3 10.59 10.14 7.47
CA ILE A 3 10.21 11.18 8.43
C ILE A 3 11.48 11.92 8.83
N ARG A 4 11.45 13.25 8.76
CA ARG A 4 12.44 14.14 9.37
C ARG A 4 11.79 14.88 10.52
N LEU A 5 12.26 14.63 11.74
CA LEU A 5 11.76 15.27 12.95
C LEU A 5 12.30 16.70 13.06
N ALA A 6 11.64 17.54 13.87
CA ALA A 6 12.06 18.91 14.11
C ALA A 6 13.49 19.01 14.68
N GLY A 7 13.91 18.02 15.49
CA GLY A 7 15.27 17.90 16.01
C GLY A 7 16.33 17.47 14.96
N GLY A 8 15.94 17.26 13.71
CA GLY A 8 16.84 16.89 12.62
C GLY A 8 17.10 15.39 12.46
N GLU A 9 16.67 14.55 13.41
CA GLU A 9 16.67 13.10 13.28
C GLU A 9 15.79 12.67 12.10
N VAL A 10 16.25 11.64 11.38
CA VAL A 10 15.57 11.12 10.20
C VAL A 10 15.40 9.62 10.33
N GLN A 11 14.21 9.13 10.02
CA GLN A 11 13.86 7.72 10.10
C GLN A 11 13.20 7.25 8.79
N ALA A 12 13.53 6.03 8.37
CA ALA A 12 12.92 5.37 7.22
C ALA A 12 12.05 4.20 7.69
N TYR A 13 10.73 4.32 7.52
CA TYR A 13 9.77 3.25 7.77
C TYR A 13 9.64 2.39 6.51
N ASP A 14 10.24 1.20 6.57
CA ASP A 14 10.07 0.12 5.62
C ASP A 14 8.80 -0.66 5.96
N MET A 15 7.75 -0.30 5.24
CA MET A 15 6.42 -0.93 5.26
C MET A 15 6.16 -1.69 3.96
N ARG A 16 7.23 -2.13 3.27
CA ARG A 16 7.12 -2.94 2.07
C ARG A 16 6.44 -4.26 2.41
N GLU A 17 5.69 -4.79 1.46
CA GLU A 17 5.11 -6.12 1.57
C GLU A 17 6.23 -7.18 1.71
N THR A 18 5.95 -8.27 2.41
CA THR A 18 6.85 -9.43 2.48
C THR A 18 6.24 -10.59 1.71
N ALA A 19 7.08 -11.43 1.10
CA ALA A 19 6.59 -12.68 0.53
C ALA A 19 5.92 -13.52 1.63
N PRO A 20 4.80 -14.22 1.33
CA PRO A 20 4.25 -15.22 2.22
C PRO A 20 5.30 -16.29 2.56
N MET A 21 5.20 -16.92 3.73
CA MET A 21 6.14 -17.94 4.20
C MET A 21 6.20 -19.17 3.27
N GLN A 22 5.13 -19.43 2.53
CA GLN A 22 5.07 -20.51 1.54
C GLN A 22 5.62 -20.12 0.15
N ALA A 23 6.02 -18.85 -0.04
CA ALA A 23 6.64 -18.43 -1.28
C ALA A 23 7.97 -19.17 -1.52
N SER A 24 8.24 -19.49 -2.78
CA SER A 24 9.48 -20.12 -3.21
C SER A 24 10.05 -19.38 -4.42
N GLU A 25 11.34 -19.55 -4.67
CA GLU A 25 12.02 -18.93 -5.82
C GLU A 25 11.33 -19.27 -7.16
N ASN A 26 10.83 -20.50 -7.28
CA ASN A 26 10.21 -21.02 -8.50
C ASN A 26 8.68 -20.96 -8.50
N MET A 27 8.04 -20.27 -7.54
CA MET A 27 6.56 -20.28 -7.38
C MET A 27 5.78 -19.76 -8.60
N TYR A 28 6.45 -19.03 -9.49
CA TYR A 28 5.86 -18.52 -10.73
C TYR A 28 6.22 -19.35 -11.95
N ASP A 29 7.20 -20.26 -11.87
CA ASP A 29 7.64 -21.14 -12.96
C ASP A 29 7.83 -20.41 -14.33
N GLY A 30 8.47 -19.25 -14.30
CA GLY A 30 8.67 -18.40 -15.48
C GLY A 30 7.41 -17.71 -16.03
N ASN A 31 6.26 -17.87 -15.39
CA ASN A 31 4.99 -17.26 -15.79
C ASN A 31 4.84 -15.83 -15.24
N ALA A 32 5.19 -14.86 -16.09
CA ALA A 32 5.09 -13.43 -15.76
C ALA A 32 3.66 -12.97 -15.41
N THR A 33 2.62 -13.64 -15.93
CA THR A 33 1.23 -13.29 -15.65
C THR A 33 0.87 -13.58 -14.19
N LEU A 34 1.33 -14.71 -13.64
CA LEU A 34 1.11 -15.07 -12.23
C LEU A 34 1.86 -14.12 -11.28
N GLN A 35 2.98 -13.56 -11.73
CA GLN A 35 3.74 -12.56 -10.98
C GLN A 35 3.03 -11.19 -10.98
N ALA A 36 2.43 -10.82 -12.12
CA ALA A 36 1.81 -9.50 -12.29
C ALA A 36 0.34 -9.45 -11.84
N SER A 37 -0.36 -10.58 -11.80
CA SER A 37 -1.81 -10.63 -11.57
C SER A 37 -2.27 -11.93 -10.91
N GLY A 38 -3.42 -11.87 -10.25
CA GLY A 38 -4.01 -13.02 -9.58
C GLY A 38 -3.53 -13.22 -8.14
N SER A 39 -4.03 -14.25 -7.49
CA SER A 39 -3.86 -14.50 -6.05
C SER A 39 -2.40 -14.75 -5.64
N LEU A 40 -1.58 -15.34 -6.51
CA LEU A 40 -0.16 -15.61 -6.26
C LEU A 40 0.71 -14.34 -6.26
N SER A 41 0.26 -13.27 -6.93
CA SER A 41 0.94 -11.97 -6.92
C SER A 41 0.77 -11.20 -5.60
N ILE A 42 -0.12 -11.67 -4.70
CA ILE A 42 -0.45 -10.97 -3.46
C ILE A 42 0.55 -11.32 -2.36
N ALA A 43 1.29 -10.30 -1.92
CA ALA A 43 2.19 -10.37 -0.78
C ALA A 43 1.50 -9.91 0.54
N VAL A 44 2.21 -10.02 1.66
CA VAL A 44 1.69 -9.63 2.98
C VAL A 44 1.53 -8.10 3.06
N PRO A 45 0.31 -7.55 3.22
CA PRO A 45 0.11 -6.09 3.15
C PRO A 45 0.71 -5.33 4.33
N GLY A 46 1.55 -4.34 4.02
CA GLY A 46 2.36 -3.63 5.03
C GLY A 46 1.92 -2.22 5.42
N GLU A 47 1.14 -1.55 4.57
CA GLU A 47 0.87 -0.11 4.69
C GLU A 47 0.20 0.26 6.01
N LEU A 48 -0.82 -0.50 6.43
CA LEU A 48 -1.59 -0.20 7.63
C LEU A 48 -0.74 -0.31 8.90
N ALA A 49 0.09 -1.35 9.02
CA ALA A 49 1.06 -1.49 10.09
C ALA A 49 2.11 -0.36 10.05
N GLY A 50 2.55 0.04 8.86
CA GLY A 50 3.50 1.13 8.64
C GLY A 50 3.01 2.47 9.18
N LEU A 51 1.82 2.88 8.74
CA LEU A 51 1.16 4.10 9.16
C LEU A 51 0.86 4.08 10.67
N TYR A 52 0.38 2.96 11.20
CA TYR A 52 0.08 2.83 12.62
C TYR A 52 1.32 2.86 13.50
N LYS A 53 2.42 2.23 13.09
CA LYS A 53 3.70 2.29 13.83
C LYS A 53 4.26 3.71 13.89
N ALA A 54 4.25 4.43 12.77
CA ALA A 54 4.70 5.82 12.75
C ALA A 54 3.78 6.72 13.58
N TRP A 55 2.46 6.51 13.52
CA TRP A 55 1.50 7.19 14.39
C TRP A 55 1.75 6.90 15.88
N LYS A 56 2.01 5.65 16.26
CA LYS A 56 2.34 5.29 17.65
C LYS A 56 3.59 5.99 18.17
N GLN A 57 4.58 6.21 17.31
CA GLN A 57 5.86 6.81 17.69
C GLN A 57 5.82 8.35 17.67
N HIS A 58 5.14 8.96 16.69
CA HIS A 58 5.23 10.40 16.43
C HIS A 58 3.88 11.12 16.34
N GLY A 59 2.77 10.37 16.36
CA GLY A 59 1.43 10.92 16.20
C GLY A 59 0.96 11.71 17.42
N ARG A 60 0.25 12.81 17.17
CA ARG A 60 -0.34 13.67 18.22
C ARG A 60 -1.86 13.60 18.30
N LEU A 61 -2.50 13.38 17.15
CA LEU A 61 -3.95 13.24 17.08
C LEU A 61 -4.34 11.77 17.31
N PRO A 62 -5.52 11.47 17.88
CA PRO A 62 -6.00 10.11 17.98
C PRO A 62 -6.05 9.42 16.60
N TRP A 63 -5.62 8.14 16.53
CA TRP A 63 -5.59 7.36 15.29
C TRP A 63 -6.93 7.38 14.55
N GLU A 64 -8.01 7.18 15.30
CA GLU A 64 -9.37 7.19 14.76
C GLU A 64 -9.70 8.51 14.03
N ARG A 65 -9.24 9.65 14.55
CA ARG A 65 -9.46 10.97 13.94
C ARG A 65 -8.76 11.08 12.57
N LEU A 66 -7.65 10.38 12.37
CA LEU A 66 -6.90 10.37 11.12
C LEU A 66 -7.54 9.44 10.07
N VAL A 67 -8.14 8.32 10.50
CA VAL A 67 -8.76 7.33 9.59
C VAL A 67 -10.19 7.72 9.19
N ARG A 68 -10.96 8.34 10.10
CA ARG A 68 -12.38 8.69 9.88
C ARG A 68 -12.65 9.50 8.60
N PRO A 69 -11.81 10.45 8.16
CA PRO A 69 -12.04 11.15 6.89
C PRO A 69 -12.10 10.21 5.69
N ALA A 70 -11.20 9.22 5.61
CA ALA A 70 -11.20 8.22 4.54
C ALA A 70 -12.43 7.30 4.63
N GLU A 71 -12.82 6.90 5.85
CA GLU A 71 -14.06 6.13 6.07
C GLU A 71 -15.28 6.88 5.56
N LYS A 72 -15.40 8.17 5.89
CA LYS A 72 -16.52 9.03 5.41
C LYS A 72 -16.53 9.16 3.90
N LEU A 73 -15.37 9.34 3.26
CA LEU A 73 -15.28 9.39 1.79
C LEU A 73 -15.74 8.07 1.16
N ALA A 74 -15.30 6.93 1.68
CA ALA A 74 -15.73 5.63 1.18
C ALA A 74 -17.23 5.39 1.41
N ARG A 75 -17.78 5.85 2.55
CA ARG A 75 -19.19 5.69 2.95
C ARG A 75 -20.15 6.59 2.18
N ARG A 76 -19.84 7.89 2.14
CA ARG A 76 -20.67 8.95 1.54
C ARG A 76 -20.41 9.10 0.04
N GLY A 77 -19.37 8.44 -0.44
CA GLY A 77 -18.96 8.44 -1.83
C GLY A 77 -18.19 9.71 -2.22
N PHE A 78 -17.59 9.65 -3.40
CA PHE A 78 -16.87 10.75 -4.02
C PHE A 78 -17.16 10.79 -5.52
N LYS A 79 -17.02 11.98 -6.12
CA LYS A 79 -17.22 12.15 -7.57
C LYS A 79 -16.11 11.47 -8.35
N ILE A 80 -16.46 10.68 -9.35
CA ILE A 80 -15.50 10.16 -10.33
C ILE A 80 -14.88 11.35 -11.07
N SER A 81 -13.55 11.45 -11.04
CA SER A 81 -12.80 12.43 -11.81
C SER A 81 -12.52 11.91 -13.22
N ARG A 82 -12.21 12.82 -14.16
CA ARG A 82 -11.78 12.43 -15.51
C ARG A 82 -10.56 11.50 -15.48
N TYR A 83 -9.61 11.75 -14.59
CA TYR A 83 -8.42 10.92 -14.45
C TYR A 83 -8.76 9.51 -13.94
N LEU A 84 -9.63 9.40 -12.92
CA LEU A 84 -10.06 8.09 -12.43
C LEU A 84 -10.84 7.33 -13.51
N ARG A 85 -11.73 7.99 -14.25
CA ARG A 85 -12.45 7.39 -15.37
C ARG A 85 -11.51 6.81 -16.43
N MET A 86 -10.48 7.55 -16.80
CA MET A 86 -9.44 7.11 -17.74
C MET A 86 -8.71 5.87 -17.22
N GLN A 87 -8.42 5.78 -15.91
CA GLN A 87 -7.81 4.58 -15.33
C GLN A 87 -8.78 3.39 -15.32
N MET A 88 -10.06 3.62 -15.00
CA MET A 88 -11.10 2.58 -15.04
C MET A 88 -11.28 2.01 -16.45
N GLU A 89 -11.19 2.84 -17.49
CA GLU A 89 -11.17 2.42 -18.90
C GLU A 89 -9.98 1.48 -19.20
N LYS A 90 -8.78 1.87 -18.78
CA LYS A 90 -7.56 1.06 -18.98
C LYS A 90 -7.62 -0.29 -18.27
N THR A 91 -8.36 -0.40 -17.17
CA THR A 91 -8.50 -1.62 -16.37
C THR A 91 -9.90 -2.21 -16.44
N GLN A 92 -10.69 -1.89 -17.47
CA GLN A 92 -12.11 -2.24 -17.54
C GLN A 92 -12.34 -3.75 -17.48
N SER A 93 -11.53 -4.53 -18.21
CA SER A 93 -11.64 -6.00 -18.23
C SER A 93 -11.50 -6.59 -16.82
N GLY A 94 -10.53 -6.12 -16.04
CA GLY A 94 -10.33 -6.55 -14.65
C GLY A 94 -11.47 -6.12 -13.74
N ILE A 95 -11.97 -4.88 -13.89
CA ILE A 95 -13.13 -4.39 -13.12
C ILE A 95 -14.37 -5.24 -13.41
N LEU A 96 -14.65 -5.56 -14.67
CA LEU A 96 -15.83 -6.33 -15.07
C LEU A 96 -15.72 -7.82 -14.71
N ALA A 97 -14.51 -8.37 -14.66
CA ALA A 97 -14.27 -9.75 -14.28
C ALA A 97 -14.46 -10.00 -12.77
N ASP A 98 -14.23 -9.00 -11.92
CA ASP A 98 -14.37 -9.12 -10.47
C ASP A 98 -15.71 -8.57 -9.95
N GLU A 99 -16.46 -9.37 -9.22
CA GLU A 99 -17.75 -8.96 -8.66
C GLU A 99 -17.61 -7.83 -7.63
N GLY A 100 -16.56 -7.84 -6.82
CA GLY A 100 -16.28 -6.79 -5.83
C GLY A 100 -16.02 -5.44 -6.47
N LEU A 101 -15.21 -5.42 -7.54
CA LEU A 101 -14.90 -4.21 -8.30
C LEU A 101 -16.10 -3.72 -9.10
N ARG A 102 -16.87 -4.60 -9.75
CA ARG A 102 -18.12 -4.21 -10.42
C ARG A 102 -19.05 -3.47 -9.46
N ASN A 103 -19.28 -4.03 -8.29
CA ASN A 103 -20.16 -3.43 -7.27
C ASN A 103 -19.71 -2.03 -6.80
N VAL A 104 -18.46 -1.64 -7.02
CA VAL A 104 -17.91 -0.32 -6.65
C VAL A 104 -17.84 0.63 -7.84
N PHE A 105 -17.43 0.13 -9.00
CA PHE A 105 -17.03 0.95 -10.14
C PHE A 105 -18.02 0.93 -11.31
N THR A 106 -19.12 0.17 -11.23
CA THR A 106 -20.15 0.15 -12.26
C THR A 106 -21.53 0.55 -11.75
N SER A 107 -22.37 1.00 -12.69
CA SER A 107 -23.81 1.19 -12.55
C SER A 107 -24.48 0.56 -13.76
N ASN A 108 -25.47 -0.32 -13.55
CA ASN A 108 -26.16 -1.06 -14.62
C ASN A 108 -25.21 -1.82 -15.57
N GLY A 109 -24.08 -2.32 -15.06
CA GLY A 109 -23.09 -3.07 -15.84
C GLY A 109 -22.07 -2.23 -16.59
N GLU A 110 -22.20 -0.90 -16.59
CA GLU A 110 -21.26 0.02 -17.21
C GLU A 110 -20.43 0.78 -16.18
N LEU A 111 -19.21 1.18 -16.55
CA LEU A 111 -18.35 1.98 -15.69
C LEU A 111 -19.01 3.31 -15.33
N LEU A 112 -18.87 3.74 -14.08
CA LEU A 112 -19.29 5.06 -13.63
C LEU A 112 -18.60 6.16 -14.44
N GLN A 113 -19.33 7.23 -14.75
CA GLN A 113 -18.89 8.35 -15.57
C GLN A 113 -18.36 9.51 -14.72
N PRO A 114 -17.55 10.42 -15.29
CA PRO A 114 -17.10 11.62 -14.58
C PRO A 114 -18.29 12.42 -14.02
N GLY A 115 -18.26 12.71 -12.72
CA GLY A 115 -19.35 13.38 -12.01
C GLY A 115 -20.28 12.44 -11.23
N ASP A 116 -20.35 11.15 -11.60
CA ASP A 116 -21.08 10.15 -10.84
C ASP A 116 -20.47 9.95 -9.46
N ILE A 117 -21.29 9.54 -8.49
CA ILE A 117 -20.85 9.26 -7.13
C ILE A 117 -20.49 7.78 -6.99
N CYS A 118 -19.21 7.51 -6.73
CA CYS A 118 -18.70 6.19 -6.41
C CYS A 118 -18.74 5.96 -4.90
N TYR A 119 -19.29 4.82 -4.48
CA TYR A 119 -19.39 4.42 -3.07
C TYR A 119 -18.61 3.11 -2.85
N ASN A 120 -17.87 3.02 -1.75
CA ASN A 120 -17.24 1.77 -1.32
C ASN A 120 -17.56 1.48 0.14
N LYS A 121 -18.80 1.05 0.39
CA LYS A 121 -19.31 0.81 1.75
C LYS A 121 -18.55 -0.30 2.48
N LYS A 122 -18.11 -1.34 1.76
CA LYS A 122 -17.29 -2.43 2.32
C LYS A 122 -15.93 -1.90 2.80
N LEU A 123 -15.26 -1.07 1.99
CA LEU A 123 -14.04 -0.39 2.43
C LEU A 123 -14.30 0.54 3.62
N ALA A 124 -15.44 1.25 3.65
CA ALA A 124 -15.80 2.08 4.79
C ALA A 124 -15.96 1.25 6.09
N ASP A 125 -16.51 0.04 6.02
CA ASP A 125 -16.60 -0.85 7.19
C ASP A 125 -15.23 -1.36 7.64
N THR A 126 -14.34 -1.69 6.70
CA THR A 126 -12.94 -2.00 6.98
C THR A 126 -12.25 -0.83 7.67
N LEU A 127 -12.33 0.37 7.09
CA LEU A 127 -11.74 1.60 7.63
C LEU A 127 -12.29 1.95 9.02
N ARG A 128 -13.59 1.80 9.23
CA ARG A 128 -14.23 1.99 10.54
C ARG A 128 -13.67 1.01 11.57
N THR A 129 -13.47 -0.25 11.20
CA THR A 129 -12.94 -1.26 12.10
C THR A 129 -11.49 -0.98 12.45
N VAL A 130 -10.64 -0.71 11.45
CA VAL A 130 -9.20 -0.43 11.69
C VAL A 130 -8.95 0.92 12.35
N SER A 131 -9.91 1.85 12.30
CA SER A 131 -9.84 3.12 13.03
C SER A 131 -9.80 2.93 14.55
N LYS A 132 -10.24 1.78 15.06
CA LYS A 132 -10.15 1.40 16.48
C LYS A 132 -8.83 0.70 16.85
N GLY A 133 -8.06 0.28 15.85
CA GLY A 133 -6.85 -0.52 16.01
C GLY A 133 -6.61 -1.40 14.78
N VAL A 134 -5.35 -1.55 14.38
CA VAL A 134 -4.98 -2.32 13.18
C VAL A 134 -4.99 -3.84 13.40
N GLU A 135 -5.14 -4.27 14.66
CA GLU A 135 -5.15 -5.67 15.07
C GLU A 135 -6.28 -6.45 14.38
N ALA A 136 -7.39 -5.79 14.05
CA ALA A 136 -8.48 -6.41 13.29
C ALA A 136 -8.07 -6.87 11.88
N PHE A 137 -7.04 -6.25 11.30
CA PHE A 137 -6.45 -6.64 10.01
C PHE A 137 -5.42 -7.76 10.16
N TYR A 138 -4.51 -7.65 11.14
CA TYR A 138 -3.38 -8.57 11.26
C TYR A 138 -3.65 -9.82 12.12
N ASN A 139 -4.64 -9.77 13.01
CA ASN A 139 -5.03 -10.86 13.90
C ASN A 139 -6.55 -10.87 14.17
N GLY A 140 -7.35 -10.57 13.15
CA GLY A 140 -8.79 -10.43 13.33
C GLY A 140 -9.62 -10.74 12.08
N PRO A 141 -10.94 -10.49 12.14
CA PRO A 141 -11.90 -10.88 11.11
C PRO A 141 -11.56 -10.40 9.70
N ILE A 142 -10.94 -9.22 9.56
CA ILE A 142 -10.57 -8.68 8.24
C ILE A 142 -9.44 -9.52 7.63
N GLY A 143 -8.40 -9.83 8.42
CA GLY A 143 -7.31 -10.71 7.98
C GLY A 143 -7.78 -12.12 7.65
N PHE A 144 -8.67 -12.70 8.47
CA PHE A 144 -9.24 -14.01 8.20
C PHE A 144 -10.04 -14.04 6.89
N ASN A 145 -10.85 -13.01 6.62
CA ASN A 145 -11.58 -12.90 5.37
C ASN A 145 -10.64 -12.75 4.17
N LEU A 146 -9.61 -11.91 4.29
CA LEU A 146 -8.59 -11.72 3.25
C LEU A 146 -7.90 -13.04 2.88
N VAL A 147 -7.39 -13.76 3.89
CA VAL A 147 -6.72 -15.06 3.71
C VAL A 147 -7.66 -16.08 3.07
N ARG A 148 -8.91 -16.17 3.55
CA ARG A 148 -9.92 -17.07 2.98
C ARG A 148 -10.17 -16.76 1.50
N ASP A 149 -10.35 -15.50 1.16
CA ASP A 149 -10.69 -15.10 -0.21
C ASP A 149 -9.49 -15.31 -1.15
N ILE A 150 -8.25 -15.09 -0.69
CA ILE A 150 -7.03 -15.41 -1.44
C ILE A 150 -6.87 -16.92 -1.64
N HIS A 151 -7.09 -17.73 -0.61
CA HIS A 151 -7.01 -19.20 -0.70
C HIS A 151 -8.05 -19.78 -1.66
N LYS A 152 -9.27 -19.24 -1.68
CA LYS A 152 -10.31 -19.64 -2.66
C LYS A 152 -9.86 -19.43 -4.10
N LEU A 153 -8.98 -18.47 -4.34
CA LEU A 153 -8.39 -18.16 -5.64
C LEU A 153 -7.04 -18.85 -5.86
N GLY A 154 -6.62 -19.79 -5.00
CA GLY A 154 -5.38 -20.54 -5.13
C GLY A 154 -4.11 -19.81 -4.65
N GLY A 155 -4.24 -18.71 -3.91
CA GLY A 155 -3.10 -18.00 -3.34
C GLY A 155 -2.59 -18.63 -2.04
N MET A 156 -1.41 -18.21 -1.59
CA MET A 156 -0.66 -18.83 -0.48
C MET A 156 -0.55 -17.96 0.79
N LEU A 157 -1.27 -16.84 0.86
CA LEU A 157 -1.23 -15.95 2.02
C LEU A 157 -1.96 -16.58 3.21
N THR A 158 -1.25 -16.77 4.33
CA THR A 158 -1.82 -17.33 5.56
C THR A 158 -2.08 -16.28 6.63
N ILE A 159 -2.84 -16.64 7.67
CA ILE A 159 -2.99 -15.76 8.84
C ILE A 159 -1.66 -15.58 9.60
N GLU A 160 -0.79 -16.60 9.58
CA GLU A 160 0.49 -16.52 10.27
C GLU A 160 1.41 -15.50 9.59
N ASP A 161 1.33 -15.37 8.26
CA ASP A 161 2.00 -14.31 7.51
C ASP A 161 1.58 -12.92 7.97
N LEU A 162 0.27 -12.69 8.11
CA LEU A 162 -0.28 -11.42 8.60
C LEU A 162 0.17 -11.14 10.05
N ARG A 163 0.13 -12.13 10.94
CA ARG A 163 0.53 -11.99 12.34
C ARG A 163 2.02 -11.69 12.50
N ARG A 164 2.86 -12.27 11.64
CA ARG A 164 4.32 -12.09 11.68
C ARG A 164 4.80 -10.83 10.99
N TYR A 165 3.95 -10.15 10.22
CA TYR A 165 4.31 -8.93 9.54
C TYR A 165 4.83 -7.88 10.52
N LYS A 166 6.02 -7.33 10.24
CA LYS A 166 6.66 -6.30 11.06
C LYS A 166 7.28 -5.23 10.19
N VAL A 167 6.90 -4.00 10.48
CA VAL A 167 7.51 -2.79 9.91
C VAL A 167 8.92 -2.63 10.47
N ARG A 168 9.90 -2.46 9.59
CA ARG A 168 11.29 -2.19 9.95
C ARG A 168 11.53 -0.69 9.91
N VAL A 169 11.99 -0.12 11.02
CA VAL A 169 12.50 1.27 11.02
C VAL A 169 13.99 1.18 10.76
N ARG A 170 14.44 1.85 9.72
CA ARG A 170 15.81 1.76 9.20
C ARG A 170 16.44 3.14 9.20
N GLU A 171 17.77 3.14 9.25
CA GLU A 171 18.55 4.34 8.99
C GLU A 171 18.38 4.72 7.51
N PRO A 172 18.03 5.98 7.20
CA PRO A 172 17.93 6.44 5.83
C PRO A 172 19.30 6.53 5.17
N ILE A 173 19.33 6.46 3.85
CA ILE A 173 20.55 6.83 3.12
C ILE A 173 20.63 8.35 3.13
N ILE A 174 21.77 8.88 3.57
CA ILE A 174 22.03 10.31 3.64
C ILE A 174 23.31 10.60 2.85
N THR A 175 23.24 11.56 1.93
CA THR A 175 24.42 12.06 1.22
C THR A 175 24.34 13.58 1.04
N ASN A 176 25.46 14.21 0.69
CA ASN A 176 25.51 15.61 0.29
C ASN A 176 25.83 15.68 -1.21
N ILE A 177 24.95 16.32 -1.98
CA ILE A 177 25.11 16.53 -3.42
C ILE A 177 24.93 18.03 -3.68
N LEU A 178 25.93 18.67 -4.29
CA LEU A 178 25.90 20.11 -4.63
C LEU A 178 25.53 21.02 -3.44
N GLY A 179 26.01 20.70 -2.24
CA GLY A 179 25.70 21.46 -1.02
C GLY A 179 24.34 21.15 -0.37
N TYR A 180 23.53 20.26 -0.95
CA TYR A 180 22.24 19.83 -0.41
C TYR A 180 22.32 18.45 0.24
N LYS A 181 21.73 18.34 1.43
CA LYS A 181 21.55 17.06 2.12
C LYS A 181 20.39 16.29 1.48
N ILE A 182 20.70 15.22 0.76
CA ILE A 182 19.73 14.32 0.16
C ILE A 182 19.47 13.17 1.12
N ILE A 183 18.19 12.92 1.39
CA ILE A 183 17.71 11.86 2.27
C ILE A 183 16.88 10.89 1.42
N GLY A 184 17.31 9.63 1.37
CA GLY A 184 16.67 8.58 0.58
C GLY A 184 16.24 7.38 1.43
N MET A 185 15.32 6.60 0.88
CA MET A 185 14.97 5.29 1.45
C MET A 185 16.15 4.31 1.30
N PRO A 186 16.48 3.54 2.35
CA PRO A 186 17.45 2.45 2.26
C PRO A 186 16.83 1.21 1.58
N PRO A 187 17.63 0.14 1.35
CA PRO A 187 17.09 -1.17 1.01
C PRO A 187 15.94 -1.57 1.94
N PRO A 188 14.83 -2.12 1.40
CA PRO A 188 14.70 -2.77 0.09
C PRO A 188 14.43 -1.84 -1.10
N SER A 189 14.37 -0.52 -0.90
CA SER A 189 14.28 0.41 -2.02
C SER A 189 15.62 0.57 -2.71
N SER A 190 15.65 0.51 -4.04
CA SER A 190 16.82 0.88 -4.85
C SER A 190 16.91 2.39 -5.09
N GLY A 191 15.80 3.13 -4.95
CA GLY A 191 15.72 4.52 -5.38
C GLY A 191 16.73 5.45 -4.71
N GLY A 192 16.96 5.29 -3.40
CA GLY A 192 17.98 6.08 -2.68
C GLY A 192 19.38 5.85 -3.23
N ALA A 193 19.77 4.58 -3.45
CA ALA A 193 21.07 4.25 -4.00
C ALA A 193 21.22 4.69 -5.47
N SER A 194 20.20 4.46 -6.31
CA SER A 194 20.22 4.85 -7.72
C SER A 194 20.31 6.37 -7.90
N MET A 195 19.57 7.15 -7.11
CA MET A 195 19.65 8.62 -7.13
C MET A 195 21.06 9.10 -6.81
N ILE A 196 21.71 8.51 -5.81
CA ILE A 196 23.08 8.88 -5.42
C ILE A 196 24.06 8.50 -6.53
N LEU A 197 23.93 7.30 -7.08
CA LEU A 197 24.79 6.84 -8.16
C LEU A 197 24.73 7.77 -9.38
N VAL A 198 23.53 8.21 -9.78
CA VAL A 198 23.34 9.12 -10.92
C VAL A 198 23.82 10.54 -10.62
N SER A 199 23.68 10.99 -9.37
CA SER A 199 23.95 12.38 -9.00
C SER A 199 25.40 12.63 -8.56
N ALA A 200 26.10 11.61 -8.06
CA ALA A 200 27.48 11.75 -7.60
C ALA A 200 28.46 12.24 -8.68
N PRO A 201 28.39 11.77 -9.95
CA PRO A 201 29.23 12.30 -11.02
C PRO A 201 28.99 13.79 -11.31
N LEU A 202 27.77 14.31 -11.11
CA LEU A 202 27.48 15.73 -11.34
C LEU A 202 28.29 16.66 -10.43
N CYS A 203 28.69 16.19 -9.25
CA CYS A 203 29.59 16.93 -8.37
C CYS A 203 31.02 17.04 -8.92
N LEU A 204 31.43 16.12 -9.81
CA LEU A 204 32.78 16.11 -10.41
C LEU A 204 32.91 17.00 -11.65
N PHE A 205 31.79 17.44 -12.25
CA PHE A 205 31.77 18.26 -13.48
C PHE A 205 31.45 19.74 -13.23
N ILE A 206 31.25 20.15 -11.97
CA ILE A 206 30.88 21.53 -11.60
C ILE A 206 32.09 22.31 -11.01
N PHE A 207 33.29 21.73 -11.07
CA PHE A 207 34.58 22.39 -10.82
C PHE A 207 35.52 22.11 -11.99
#